data_AF-A0A7L3PN85-F1
#
_entry.id   AF-A0A7L3PN85-F1
#
_cell.length_a   1.000
_cell.length_b   1.000
_cell.length_c   1.000
_cell.angle_alpha   90.00
_cell.angle_beta   90.00
_cell.angle_gamma   90.00
#
_symmetry.space_group_name_H-M   'P 1'
#
loop_
_entity.id
_entity.type
_entity.pdbx_description
1 polymer ?
#
loop_
_entity_poly.entity_id
_entity_poly.type
_entity_poly.pdbx_seq_one_letter_code
_entity_poly.pdbx_strand_id
1 'polypeptide(L)'
;PPQVSFTLELEFSCSVLLDRAEVTLEATSDSTEATPEDNVVQLSVPIRYEPDLFLSSDTNLQRYELHALGTPGPEFTTTVKVQNLGCYPVQNVTLHMAL
;
A
#
# COMPACT_ATOMS: atom_id res chain seq x y z
N PRO A 1 -29.56 13.65 26.06
CA PRO A 1 -29.90 12.24 25.73
C PRO A 1 -28.63 11.38 25.67
N PRO A 2 -28.68 10.10 26.06
CA PRO A 2 -27.54 9.21 25.93
C PRO A 2 -27.22 8.99 24.45
N GLN A 3 -25.94 9.00 24.11
CA GLN A 3 -25.42 8.74 22.77
C GLN A 3 -24.46 7.55 22.86
N VAL A 4 -24.57 6.63 21.92
CA VAL A 4 -23.64 5.51 21.76
C VAL A 4 -22.84 5.75 20.49
N SER A 5 -21.54 5.54 20.57
CA SER A 5 -20.61 5.66 19.43
C SER A 5 -19.93 4.33 19.18
N PHE A 6 -19.79 3.98 17.90
CA PHE A 6 -19.10 2.78 17.45
C PHE A 6 -17.96 3.16 16.51
N THR A 7 -16.86 2.41 16.59
CA THR A 7 -15.77 2.44 15.62
C THR A 7 -15.76 1.10 14.89
N LEU A 8 -15.77 1.14 13.57
CA LEU A 8 -15.69 -0.04 12.72
C LEU A 8 -14.34 -0.02 12.00
N GLU A 9 -13.54 -1.05 12.22
CA GLU A 9 -12.28 -1.27 11.51
C GLU A 9 -12.48 -2.42 10.52
N LEU A 10 -12.12 -2.17 9.26
CA LEU A 10 -12.28 -3.12 8.16
C LEU A 10 -10.91 -3.43 7.57
N GLU A 11 -10.58 -4.71 7.45
CA GLU A 11 -9.37 -5.18 6.80
C GLU A 11 -9.73 -5.85 5.47
N PHE A 12 -9.02 -5.48 4.40
CA PHE A 12 -9.27 -5.98 3.05
C PHE A 12 -8.19 -6.98 2.64
N SER A 13 -8.62 -8.13 2.11
CA SER A 13 -7.69 -9.16 1.65
C SER A 13 -6.98 -8.77 0.36
N CYS A 14 -5.78 -9.30 0.15
CA CYS A 14 -4.97 -9.10 -1.05
C CYS A 14 -5.43 -9.89 -2.28
N SER A 15 -6.56 -10.62 -2.18
CA SER A 15 -7.08 -11.44 -3.28
C SER A 15 -7.95 -10.64 -4.26
N VAL A 16 -8.55 -9.54 -3.80
CA VAL A 16 -9.47 -8.70 -4.58
C VAL A 16 -9.27 -7.24 -4.23
N LEU A 17 -9.12 -6.41 -5.26
CA LEU A 17 -9.13 -4.95 -5.15
C LEU A 17 -10.57 -4.46 -5.15
N LEU A 18 -10.97 -3.78 -4.09
CA LEU A 18 -12.24 -3.08 -4.00
C LEU A 18 -12.01 -1.60 -4.28
N ASP A 19 -12.84 -0.99 -5.11
CA ASP A 19 -12.80 0.46 -5.33
C ASP A 19 -13.51 1.22 -4.21
N ARG A 20 -14.51 0.59 -3.57
CA ARG A 20 -15.31 1.15 -2.49
C ARG A 20 -15.66 0.10 -1.43
N ALA A 21 -15.84 0.55 -0.20
CA ALA A 21 -16.49 -0.19 0.87
C ALA A 21 -17.91 0.37 1.07
N GLU A 22 -18.91 -0.49 0.89
CA GLU A 22 -20.31 -0.18 1.17
C GLU A 22 -20.69 -0.78 2.52
N VAL A 23 -21.15 0.06 3.45
CA VAL A 23 -21.53 -0.34 4.80
C VAL A 23 -22.94 0.16 5.07
N THR A 24 -23.86 -0.79 5.33
CA THR A 24 -25.21 -0.47 5.80
C THR A 24 -25.27 -0.72 7.30
N LEU A 25 -25.70 0.30 8.05
CA LEU A 25 -25.95 0.21 9.47
C LEU A 25 -27.44 0.42 9.70
N GLU A 26 -28.06 -0.51 10.41
CA GLU A 26 -29.48 -0.47 10.77
C GLU A 26 -29.60 -0.57 12.28
N ALA A 27 -30.35 0.35 12.88
CA ALA A 27 -30.69 0.30 14.30
C ALA A 27 -32.08 -0.34 14.47
N THR A 28 -32.20 -1.37 15.30
CA THR A 28 -33.47 -2.06 15.54
C THR A 28 -33.83 -2.06 17.02
N SER A 29 -35.13 -2.05 17.34
CA SER A 29 -35.65 -2.22 18.70
C SER A 29 -36.91 -3.08 18.71
N ASP A 30 -37.32 -3.57 19.88
CA ASP A 30 -38.57 -4.34 20.04
C ASP A 30 -39.83 -3.45 20.06
N SER A 31 -39.68 -2.12 19.96
CA SER A 31 -40.79 -1.19 19.99
C SER A 31 -41.45 -1.05 18.61
N THR A 32 -42.74 -0.70 18.58
CA THR A 32 -43.42 -0.36 17.33
C THR A 32 -43.15 1.09 16.98
N GLU A 33 -42.54 1.33 15.83
CA GLU A 33 -42.16 2.66 15.35
C GLU A 33 -42.91 3.03 14.07
N ALA A 34 -43.21 4.31 13.90
CA ALA A 34 -43.94 4.82 12.73
C ALA A 34 -43.04 5.07 11.52
N THR A 35 -41.73 5.28 11.72
CA THR A 35 -40.76 5.69 10.69
C THR A 35 -39.51 4.80 10.67
N PRO A 36 -39.62 3.46 10.64
CA PRO A 36 -38.47 2.56 10.80
C PRO A 36 -37.35 2.76 9.77
N GLU A 37 -37.65 3.36 8.62
CA GLU A 37 -36.71 3.65 7.53
C GLU A 37 -35.62 4.67 7.93
N ASP A 38 -35.87 5.50 8.95
CA ASP A 38 -34.89 6.49 9.43
C ASP A 38 -33.76 5.87 10.29
N ASN A 39 -33.91 4.60 10.66
CA ASN A 39 -32.91 3.84 11.41
C ASN A 39 -31.79 3.27 10.54
N VAL A 40 -31.85 3.48 9.22
CA VAL A 40 -30.86 2.95 8.27
C VAL A 40 -29.95 4.06 7.76
N VAL A 41 -28.64 3.82 7.82
CA VAL A 41 -27.64 4.65 7.12
C VAL A 41 -26.78 3.78 6.21
N GLN A 42 -26.52 4.30 5.01
CA GLN A 42 -25.60 3.69 4.05
C GLN A 42 -24.36 4.58 3.91
N LEU A 43 -23.19 3.98 4.09
CA LEU A 43 -21.89 4.63 4.00
C LEU A 43 -21.14 4.01 2.83
N SER A 44 -20.60 4.88 1.97
CA SER A 44 -19.87 4.47 0.78
C SER A 44 -18.49 5.14 0.79
N VAL A 45 -17.46 4.36 1.11
CA VAL A 45 -16.10 4.87 1.37
C VAL A 45 -15.17 4.44 0.23
N PRO A 46 -14.50 5.37 -0.48
CA PRO A 46 -13.54 5.00 -1.51
C PRO A 46 -12.31 4.36 -0.88
N ILE A 47 -11.83 3.26 -1.48
CA ILE A 47 -10.60 2.59 -1.06
C ILE A 47 -9.47 3.04 -1.99
N ARG A 48 -8.34 3.41 -1.39
CA ARG A 48 -7.12 3.80 -2.09
C ARG A 48 -6.00 2.84 -1.69
N TYR A 49 -5.30 2.34 -2.68
CA TYR A 49 -4.15 1.46 -2.50
C TYR A 49 -2.88 2.23 -2.84
N GLU A 50 -1.87 2.06 -2.00
CA GLU A 50 -0.53 2.56 -2.28
C GLU A 50 0.36 1.38 -2.69
N PRO A 51 1.17 1.53 -3.75
CA PRO A 51 2.14 0.51 -4.11
C PRO A 51 3.24 0.46 -3.06
N ASP A 52 3.63 -0.74 -2.65
CA ASP A 52 4.77 -0.96 -1.77
C ASP A 52 5.92 -1.55 -2.57
N LEU A 53 6.78 -0.66 -3.06
CA LEU A 53 7.97 -1.00 -3.83
C LEU A 53 9.22 -0.75 -3.01
N PHE A 54 10.05 -1.78 -2.86
CA PHE A 54 11.33 -1.71 -2.18
C PHE A 54 12.49 -1.76 -3.17
N LEU A 55 13.41 -0.80 -3.04
CA LEU A 55 14.61 -0.70 -3.86
C LEU A 55 15.83 -1.02 -3.02
N SER A 56 16.69 -1.91 -3.51
CA SER A 56 17.98 -2.21 -2.91
C SER A 56 19.07 -2.28 -3.96
N SER A 57 20.31 -2.03 -3.54
CA SER A 57 21.48 -2.15 -4.39
C SER A 57 22.61 -2.87 -3.66
N ASP A 58 23.37 -3.66 -4.39
CA ASP A 58 24.56 -4.35 -3.90
C ASP A 58 25.71 -4.15 -4.88
N THR A 59 26.91 -3.85 -4.38
CA THR A 59 28.10 -3.61 -5.20
C THR A 59 29.24 -4.51 -4.80
N ASN A 60 29.98 -5.03 -5.79
CA ASN A 60 31.15 -5.89 -5.56
C ASN A 60 32.34 -5.13 -4.93
N LEU A 61 32.40 -3.81 -5.10
CA LEU A 61 33.39 -2.94 -4.50
C LEU A 61 32.67 -1.73 -3.89
N GLN A 62 32.92 -1.41 -2.63
CA GLN A 62 32.45 -0.14 -2.03
C GLN A 62 33.52 0.95 -2.09
N ARG A 63 34.79 0.55 -2.23
CA ARG A 63 35.94 1.44 -2.23
C ARG A 63 37.05 0.82 -3.08
N TYR A 64 37.65 1.65 -3.92
CA TYR A 64 38.88 1.31 -4.64
C TYR A 64 39.96 2.33 -4.27
N GLU A 65 41.13 1.85 -3.85
CA GLU A 65 42.29 2.70 -3.61
C GLU A 65 43.10 2.84 -4.89
N LEU A 66 43.43 4.08 -5.27
CA LEU A 66 44.21 4.33 -6.48
C LEU A 66 45.63 3.80 -6.30
N HIS A 67 46.03 2.88 -7.18
CA HIS A 67 47.42 2.49 -7.34
C HIS A 67 48.10 3.28 -8.45
N ALA A 68 49.43 3.22 -8.51
CA ALA A 68 50.28 4.07 -9.35
C ALA A 68 49.77 4.19 -10.80
N LEU A 69 50.02 5.37 -11.39
CA LEU A 69 49.55 5.76 -12.73
C LEU A 69 49.84 4.67 -13.78
N GLY A 70 48.80 4.17 -14.44
CA GLY A 70 48.92 3.31 -15.63
C GLY A 70 48.33 1.90 -15.50
N THR A 71 47.78 1.50 -14.34
CA THR A 71 47.04 0.24 -14.22
C THR A 71 45.52 0.47 -14.34
N PRO A 72 44.81 -0.26 -15.22
CA PRO A 72 43.35 -0.25 -15.22
C PRO A 72 42.82 -0.69 -13.86
N GLY A 73 41.81 0.01 -13.35
CA GLY A 73 41.14 -0.34 -12.10
C GLY A 73 40.38 -1.68 -12.20
N PRO A 74 39.97 -2.25 -11.05
CA PRO A 74 39.18 -3.46 -11.03
C PRO A 74 37.80 -3.24 -11.64
N GLU A 75 37.19 -4.32 -12.11
CA GLU A 75 35.79 -4.30 -12.55
C GLU A 75 34.87 -3.93 -11.38
N PHE A 76 33.95 -3.00 -11.63
CA PHE A 76 32.95 -2.57 -10.66
C PHE A 76 31.56 -2.95 -11.17
N THR A 77 30.82 -3.66 -10.34
CA THR A 77 29.49 -4.19 -10.66
C THR A 77 28.53 -3.83 -9.55
N THR A 78 27.51 -3.04 -9.88
CA THR A 78 26.37 -2.76 -9.01
C THR A 78 25.14 -3.49 -9.53
N THR A 79 24.52 -4.28 -8.67
CA THR A 79 23.21 -4.88 -8.90
C THR A 79 22.14 -4.05 -8.22
N VAL A 80 21.11 -3.64 -8.95
CA VAL A 80 19.91 -2.99 -8.40
C VAL A 80 18.75 -3.97 -8.44
N LYS A 81 18.01 -4.09 -7.33
CA LYS A 81 16.85 -4.96 -7.19
C LYS A 81 15.62 -4.11 -6.84
N VAL A 82 14.56 -4.30 -7.61
CA VAL A 82 13.22 -3.76 -7.34
C VAL A 82 12.35 -4.90 -6.86
N GLN A 83 11.73 -4.76 -5.70
CA GLN A 83 10.83 -5.75 -5.11
C GLN A 83 9.46 -5.13 -4.92
N ASN A 84 8.42 -5.87 -5.28
CA ASN A 84 7.05 -5.51 -4.93
C ASN A 84 6.70 -6.24 -3.63
N LEU A 85 6.60 -5.48 -2.54
CA LEU A 85 6.18 -5.97 -1.23
C LEU A 85 4.65 -5.85 -1.06
N GLY A 86 4.00 -5.13 -1.97
CA GLY A 86 2.57 -4.91 -1.96
C GLY A 86 1.78 -6.12 -2.46
N CYS A 87 0.47 -6.01 -2.30
CA CYS A 87 -0.47 -7.08 -2.60
C CYS A 87 -0.81 -7.24 -4.08
N TYR A 88 -0.40 -6.31 -4.94
CA TYR A 88 -0.91 -6.20 -6.30
C TYR A 88 0.20 -5.86 -7.30
N PRO A 89 0.10 -6.33 -8.56
CA PRO A 89 1.10 -6.03 -9.58
C PRO A 89 1.13 -4.54 -9.89
N VAL A 90 2.32 -3.96 -9.87
CA VAL A 90 2.55 -2.56 -10.28
C VAL A 90 2.96 -2.54 -11.75
N GLN A 91 2.32 -1.69 -12.55
CA GLN A 91 2.60 -1.52 -13.97
C GLN A 91 3.32 -0.21 -14.23
N ASN A 92 4.01 -0.10 -15.37
CA ASN A 92 4.70 1.11 -15.83
C ASN A 92 5.79 1.62 -14.86
N VAL A 93 6.42 0.71 -14.10
CA VAL A 93 7.56 1.05 -13.25
C VAL A 93 8.75 1.43 -14.13
N THR A 94 9.29 2.64 -13.91
CA THR A 94 10.49 3.13 -14.59
C THR A 94 11.60 3.31 -13.58
N LEU A 95 12.75 2.69 -13.82
CA LEU A 95 13.96 2.89 -13.01
C LEU A 95 14.90 3.84 -13.75
N HIS A 96 15.20 4.97 -13.12
CA HIS A 96 16.20 5.91 -13.61
C HIS A 96 17.51 5.70 -12.86
N MET A 97 18.56 5.36 -13.60
CA MET A 97 19.92 5.22 -13.07
C MET A 97 20.79 6.33 -13.65
N ALA A 98 21.45 7.08 -12.77
CA ALA A 98 22.51 8.01 -13.14
C ALA A 98 23.86 7.37 -12.80
N LEU A 99 24.80 7.41 -13.76
CA LEU A 99 26.17 6.94 -13.63
C LEU A 99 27.11 8.11 -13.37
#